data_AF-X1H7R9-F1
#
_entry.id   AF-X1H7R9-F1
#
_cell.length_a   1.000
_cell.length_b   1.000
_cell.length_c   1.000
_cell.angle_alpha   90.00
_cell.angle_beta   90.00
_cell.angle_gamma   90.00
#
_symmetry.space_group_name_H-M   'P 1'
#
loop_
_entity.id
_entity.type
_entity.pdbx_description
1 polymer ?
#
loop_
_entity_poly.entity_id
_entity_poly.type
_entity_poly.pdbx_seq_one_letter_code
_entity_poly.pdbx_strand_id
1 'polypeptide(L)'
;KLAVDKAWIDPLGNVLAIKEGSDPNGLRIMLDAHVDEVGFMISHISDDGFITIETLGGIDKRLMLGALLQFQTDEGKRIMGVVGASPPHITKPDEREKVPAINEMFVDIGCISYQEVASFPTTLELSPNSAAVHTGITALFAVRIPLIEVYLGVKY
;
A
#
# COMPACT_ATOMS: atom_id res chain seq x y z
N LYS A 1 0.24 18.84 26.68
CA LYS A 1 1.35 19.70 26.20
C LYS A 1 1.87 19.05 24.92
N LEU A 2 1.88 19.75 23.79
CA LEU A 2 2.49 19.22 22.56
C LEU A 2 4.00 19.08 22.77
N ALA A 3 4.59 18.01 22.23
CA ALA A 3 6.03 17.76 22.35
C ALA A 3 6.89 18.69 21.47
N VAL A 4 6.25 19.42 20.55
CA VAL A 4 6.88 20.22 19.49
C VAL A 4 6.30 21.64 19.50
N ASP A 5 7.04 22.60 18.94
CA ASP A 5 6.68 24.01 18.96
C ASP A 5 5.97 24.45 17.67
N LYS A 6 6.31 23.84 16.53
CA LYS A 6 5.62 23.99 15.24
C LYS A 6 5.39 22.64 14.61
N ALA A 7 4.29 22.49 13.87
CA ALA A 7 4.04 21.34 13.02
C ALA A 7 3.15 21.71 11.85
N TRP A 8 3.38 21.11 10.68
CA TRP A 8 2.54 21.26 9.50
C TRP A 8 2.66 20.04 8.60
N ILE A 9 1.74 19.94 7.65
CA ILE A 9 1.75 18.91 6.61
C ILE A 9 2.12 19.60 5.30
N ASP A 10 3.08 19.05 4.56
CA ASP A 10 3.43 19.57 3.24
C ASP A 10 2.48 19.04 2.14
N PRO A 11 2.56 19.54 0.90
CA PRO A 11 1.71 19.06 -0.20
C PRO A 11 1.89 17.59 -0.57
N LEU A 12 3.02 16.96 -0.20
CA LEU A 12 3.28 15.53 -0.43
C LEU A 12 2.72 14.66 0.71
N GLY A 13 2.22 15.28 1.78
CA GLY A 13 1.65 14.61 2.92
C GLY A 13 2.64 14.34 4.04
N ASN A 14 3.89 14.82 3.94
CA ASN A 14 4.89 14.73 5.01
C ASN A 14 4.43 15.54 6.23
N VAL A 15 4.45 14.94 7.42
CA VAL A 15 4.23 15.66 8.69
C VAL A 15 5.56 16.18 9.22
N LEU A 16 5.82 17.47 9.03
CA LEU A 16 6.98 18.15 9.57
C LEU A 16 6.68 18.67 10.97
N ALA A 17 7.63 18.47 11.89
CA ALA A 17 7.59 19.06 13.21
C ALA A 17 8.84 19.93 13.44
N ILE A 18 8.79 20.86 14.38
CA ILE A 18 9.98 21.58 14.83
C ILE A 18 9.90 21.70 16.34
N LYS A 19 10.97 21.26 16.99
CA LYS A 19 11.30 21.67 18.35
C LYS A 19 12.34 22.79 18.25
N GLU A 20 12.04 23.98 18.74
CA GLU A 20 13.01 25.06 18.78
C GLU A 20 14.02 24.78 19.90
N GLY A 21 15.31 24.78 19.56
CA GLY A 21 16.37 24.67 20.56
C GLY A 21 16.68 26.02 21.22
N SER A 22 17.47 25.95 22.29
CA SER A 22 17.75 27.11 23.15
C SER A 22 18.85 28.04 22.62
N ASP A 23 19.79 27.54 21.81
CA ASP A 23 20.87 28.34 21.23
C ASP A 23 20.51 28.82 19.80
N PRO A 24 20.47 30.15 19.54
CA PRO A 24 20.32 30.69 18.19
C PRO A 24 21.35 30.17 17.19
N ASN A 25 22.58 29.92 17.64
CA ASN A 25 23.73 29.46 16.84
C ASN A 25 23.92 27.93 16.86
N GLY A 26 23.03 27.20 17.52
CA GLY A 26 23.08 25.74 17.61
C GLY A 26 22.93 25.03 16.27
N LEU A 27 23.47 23.80 16.20
CA LEU A 27 23.40 22.94 15.01
C LEU A 27 21.95 22.56 14.69
N ARG A 28 21.57 22.56 13.41
CA ARG A 28 20.25 22.03 13.00
C ARG A 28 20.36 20.54 12.74
N ILE A 29 19.59 19.74 13.48
CA ILE A 29 19.50 18.28 13.32
C ILE A 29 18.22 17.95 12.57
N MET A 30 18.30 17.03 11.61
CA MET A 30 17.13 16.43 10.95
C MET A 30 17.06 14.97 11.38
N LEU A 31 15.91 14.58 11.91
CA LEU A 31 15.53 13.19 12.06
C LEU A 31 14.54 12.90 10.94
N ASP A 32 14.67 11.74 10.32
CA ASP A 32 13.79 11.31 9.25
C ASP A 32 13.41 9.85 9.49
N ALA A 33 12.12 9.56 9.32
CA ALA A 33 11.52 8.26 9.48
C ALA A 33 10.36 8.16 8.50
N HIS A 34 10.48 7.26 7.54
CA HIS A 34 9.42 7.03 6.58
C HIS A 34 8.29 6.23 7.24
N VAL A 35 7.04 6.59 6.94
CA VAL A 35 5.82 5.96 7.50
C VAL A 35 5.05 5.21 6.42
N ASP A 36 5.54 5.24 5.19
CA ASP A 36 5.05 4.36 4.14
C ASP A 36 5.44 2.90 4.43
N GLU A 37 4.50 2.01 4.17
CA GLU A 37 4.68 0.58 4.25
C GLU A 37 4.66 0.00 2.84
N VAL A 38 5.36 -1.12 2.66
CA VAL A 38 5.23 -1.91 1.43
C VAL A 38 3.78 -2.42 1.30
N GLY A 39 3.26 -2.41 0.08
CA GLY A 39 1.87 -2.73 -0.16
C GLY A 39 1.60 -3.28 -1.55
N PHE A 40 0.31 -3.33 -1.90
CA PHE A 40 -0.15 -3.87 -3.16
C PHE A 40 -1.22 -2.96 -3.77
N MET A 41 -1.32 -3.03 -5.09
CA MET A 41 -2.35 -2.37 -5.87
C MET A 41 -3.06 -3.40 -6.73
N ILE A 42 -4.38 -3.35 -6.79
CA ILE A 42 -5.14 -4.21 -7.69
C ILE A 42 -4.88 -3.76 -9.13
N SER A 43 -4.47 -4.69 -9.99
CA SER A 43 -4.20 -4.42 -11.40
C SER A 43 -5.32 -4.87 -12.33
N HIS A 44 -5.97 -6.01 -12.02
CA HIS A 44 -7.07 -6.54 -12.81
C HIS A 44 -7.97 -7.43 -11.94
N ILE A 45 -9.25 -7.50 -12.31
CA ILE A 45 -10.23 -8.41 -11.70
C ILE A 45 -10.76 -9.29 -12.84
N SER A 46 -10.64 -10.61 -12.70
CA SER A 46 -11.14 -11.56 -13.69
C SER A 46 -12.67 -11.68 -13.62
N ASP A 47 -13.27 -12.16 -14.71
CA ASP A 47 -14.71 -12.45 -14.78
C ASP A 47 -15.15 -13.47 -13.71
N ASP A 48 -14.24 -14.37 -13.31
CA ASP A 48 -14.45 -15.39 -12.28
C ASP A 48 -14.26 -14.86 -10.84
N GLY A 49 -13.92 -13.58 -10.65
CA GLY A 49 -13.79 -12.95 -9.33
C GLY A 49 -12.40 -13.02 -8.70
N PHE A 50 -11.37 -13.43 -9.43
CA PHE A 50 -9.98 -13.40 -8.96
C PHE A 50 -9.32 -12.04 -9.21
N ILE A 51 -8.42 -11.65 -8.32
CA ILE A 51 -7.75 -10.34 -8.36
C ILE A 51 -6.27 -10.54 -8.66
N THR A 52 -5.72 -9.83 -9.64
CA THR A 52 -4.26 -9.73 -9.81
C THR A 52 -3.75 -8.45 -9.17
N ILE A 53 -2.51 -8.49 -8.68
CA ILE A 53 -1.90 -7.40 -7.93
C ILE A 53 -0.55 -7.00 -8.49
N GLU A 54 -0.20 -5.73 -8.29
CA GLU A 54 1.12 -5.16 -8.49
C GLU A 54 1.70 -4.73 -7.14
N THR A 55 3.02 -4.79 -6.98
CA THR A 55 3.69 -4.42 -5.73
C THR A 55 4.00 -2.93 -5.66
N LEU A 56 3.79 -2.36 -4.48
CA LEU A 56 4.24 -1.02 -4.12
C LEU A 56 5.39 -1.17 -3.13
N GLY A 57 6.61 -0.95 -3.62
CA GLY A 57 7.84 -1.20 -2.88
C GLY A 57 8.42 -2.60 -3.12
N GLY A 58 9.52 -2.89 -2.42
CA GLY A 58 10.27 -4.13 -2.59
C GLY A 58 9.72 -5.27 -1.73
N ILE A 59 9.04 -6.24 -2.35
CA ILE A 59 8.51 -7.42 -1.67
C ILE A 59 9.17 -8.68 -2.21
N ASP A 60 9.57 -9.57 -1.30
CA ASP A 60 10.07 -10.89 -1.68
C ASP A 60 8.90 -11.81 -2.06
N LYS A 61 8.76 -12.07 -3.36
CA LYS A 61 7.71 -12.94 -3.93
C LYS A 61 7.64 -14.34 -3.31
N ARG A 62 8.71 -14.84 -2.69
CA ARG A 62 8.73 -16.14 -2.00
C ARG A 62 7.79 -16.18 -0.79
N LEU A 63 7.52 -15.02 -0.19
CA LEU A 63 6.67 -14.89 0.98
C LEU A 63 5.18 -14.74 0.61
N MET A 64 4.86 -14.68 -0.68
CA MET A 64 3.52 -14.31 -1.13
C MET A 64 2.55 -15.47 -1.22
N LEU A 65 2.98 -16.65 -1.66
CA LEU A 65 2.06 -17.78 -1.81
C LEU A 65 1.45 -18.19 -0.45
N GLY A 66 0.12 -18.19 -0.37
CA GLY A 66 -0.62 -18.47 0.85
C GLY A 66 -0.66 -17.32 1.85
N ALA A 67 -0.07 -16.16 1.53
CA ALA A 67 -0.15 -14.98 2.38
C ALA A 67 -1.58 -14.44 2.45
N LEU A 68 -1.95 -13.94 3.63
CA LEU A 68 -3.18 -13.20 3.85
C LEU A 68 -2.96 -11.73 3.56
N LEU A 69 -3.72 -11.19 2.62
CA LEU A 69 -3.77 -9.78 2.32
C LEU A 69 -5.06 -9.18 2.89
N GLN A 70 -4.97 -7.95 3.37
CA GLN A 70 -6.12 -7.18 3.81
C GLN A 70 -6.29 -6.00 2.87
N PHE A 71 -7.33 -6.04 2.06
CA PHE A 71 -7.79 -4.89 1.30
C PHE A 71 -8.67 -4.06 2.20
N GLN A 72 -8.62 -2.74 2.03
CA GLN A 72 -9.65 -1.88 2.59
C GLN A 72 -10.46 -1.30 1.41
N THR A 73 -11.56 -0.64 1.70
CA THR A 73 -12.44 0.01 0.75
C THR A 73 -12.53 1.49 1.10
N ASP A 74 -13.10 2.31 0.24
CA ASP A 74 -13.19 3.77 0.49
C ASP A 74 -14.06 4.09 1.70
N GLU A 75 -15.05 3.23 1.96
CA GLU A 75 -15.89 3.27 3.16
C GLU A 75 -15.17 2.77 4.43
N GLY A 76 -13.90 2.36 4.31
CA GLY A 76 -13.08 1.87 5.41
C GLY A 76 -13.32 0.41 5.80
N LYS A 77 -14.21 -0.33 5.09
CA LYS A 77 -14.41 -1.77 5.32
C LYS A 77 -13.18 -2.55 4.90
N ARG A 78 -12.87 -3.63 5.62
CA ARG A 78 -11.71 -4.48 5.40
C ARG A 78 -12.16 -5.82 4.82
N ILE A 79 -11.50 -6.27 3.77
CA ILE A 79 -11.75 -7.52 3.05
C ILE A 79 -10.46 -8.33 3.10
N MET A 80 -10.55 -9.58 3.54
CA MET A 80 -9.42 -10.49 3.56
C MET A 80 -9.34 -11.23 2.23
N GLY A 81 -8.14 -11.39 1.70
CA GLY A 81 -7.86 -12.25 0.56
C GLY A 81 -6.66 -13.16 0.83
N VAL A 82 -6.63 -14.28 0.12
CA VAL A 82 -5.51 -15.24 0.16
C VAL A 82 -4.81 -15.21 -1.19
N VAL A 83 -3.49 -15.09 -1.19
CA VAL A 83 -2.70 -15.19 -2.42
C VAL A 83 -2.57 -16.65 -2.83
N GLY A 84 -3.02 -16.95 -4.05
CA GLY A 84 -2.90 -18.23 -4.72
C GLY A 84 -2.05 -18.15 -5.98
N ALA A 85 -1.75 -19.34 -6.52
CA ALA A 85 -1.16 -19.53 -7.83
C ALA A 85 -1.70 -20.82 -8.44
N SER A 86 -1.41 -21.04 -9.72
CA SER A 86 -1.81 -22.24 -10.45
C SER A 86 -1.36 -23.52 -9.71
N PRO A 87 -2.28 -24.47 -9.42
CA PRO A 87 -1.97 -25.69 -8.69
C PRO A 87 -0.89 -26.54 -9.36
N PRO A 88 -0.01 -27.21 -8.60
CA PRO A 88 1.14 -27.93 -9.14
C PRO A 88 0.77 -29.05 -10.12
N HIS A 89 -0.41 -29.65 -9.99
CA HIS A 89 -0.83 -30.77 -10.84
C HIS A 89 -1.22 -30.34 -12.27
N ILE A 90 -1.51 -29.06 -12.49
CA ILE A 90 -1.81 -28.51 -13.81
C ILE A 90 -0.63 -27.74 -14.41
N THR A 91 0.34 -27.34 -13.59
CA THR A 91 1.57 -26.67 -14.04
C THR A 91 2.56 -27.66 -14.63
N LYS A 92 3.36 -27.19 -15.61
CA LYS A 92 4.41 -28.00 -16.24
C LYS A 92 5.50 -28.36 -15.21
N PRO A 93 6.16 -29.53 -15.36
CA PRO A 93 7.21 -29.95 -14.42
C PRO A 93 8.28 -28.89 -14.15
N ASP A 94 8.76 -28.21 -15.19
CA ASP A 94 9.82 -27.20 -15.13
C ASP A 94 9.41 -25.90 -14.41
N GLU A 95 8.10 -25.66 -14.29
CA GLU A 95 7.53 -24.48 -13.63
C GLU A 95 7.25 -24.75 -12.14
N ARG A 96 7.12 -26.03 -11.74
CA ARG A 96 6.82 -26.41 -10.34
C ARG A 96 7.94 -26.08 -9.36
N GLU A 97 9.18 -26.10 -9.82
CA GLU A 97 10.36 -25.80 -8.99
C GLU A 97 10.64 -24.30 -8.89
N LYS A 98 9.94 -23.47 -9.69
CA LYS A 98 10.14 -22.03 -9.73
C LYS A 98 9.10 -21.32 -8.89
N VAL A 99 9.55 -20.26 -8.23
CA VAL A 99 8.63 -19.34 -7.52
C VAL A 99 7.94 -18.49 -8.59
N PRO A 100 6.59 -18.56 -8.69
CA PRO A 100 5.82 -17.79 -9.67
C PRO A 100 6.18 -16.31 -9.59
N ALA A 101 6.10 -15.62 -10.72
CA ALA A 101 6.16 -14.16 -10.71
C ALA A 101 4.88 -13.58 -10.08
N ILE A 102 4.92 -12.35 -9.58
CA ILE A 102 3.77 -11.75 -8.86
C ILE A 102 2.56 -11.60 -9.78
N ASN A 103 2.79 -11.28 -11.05
CA ASN A 103 1.75 -11.21 -12.09
C ASN A 103 1.15 -12.57 -12.46
N GLU A 104 1.77 -13.68 -12.06
CA GLU A 104 1.23 -15.05 -12.20
C GLU A 104 0.48 -15.51 -10.94
N MET A 105 0.52 -14.70 -9.87
CA MET A 105 -0.26 -14.92 -8.66
C MET A 105 -1.60 -14.20 -8.76
N PHE A 106 -2.58 -14.71 -8.05
CA PHE A 106 -3.89 -14.12 -7.92
C PHE A 106 -4.30 -14.09 -6.46
N VAL A 107 -5.25 -13.23 -6.12
CA VAL A 107 -5.82 -13.11 -4.79
C VAL A 107 -7.27 -13.52 -4.85
N ASP A 108 -7.61 -14.46 -3.98
CA ASP A 108 -8.96 -14.95 -3.80
C ASP A 108 -9.57 -14.30 -2.54
N ILE A 109 -10.70 -13.62 -2.72
CA ILE A 109 -11.49 -13.00 -1.64
C ILE A 109 -12.83 -13.70 -1.40
N GLY A 110 -13.03 -14.88 -2.01
CA GLY A 110 -14.25 -15.69 -1.89
C GLY A 110 -15.40 -15.26 -2.78
N CYS A 111 -15.13 -14.41 -3.79
CA CYS A 111 -16.13 -13.98 -4.78
C CYS A 111 -16.12 -14.93 -5.99
N ILE A 112 -17.28 -15.07 -6.63
CA ILE A 112 -17.47 -15.98 -7.77
C ILE A 112 -17.66 -15.26 -9.11
N SER A 113 -17.62 -13.92 -9.10
CA SER A 113 -17.74 -13.13 -10.33
C SER A 113 -17.13 -11.74 -10.20
N TYR A 114 -16.77 -11.14 -11.33
CA TYR A 114 -16.39 -9.73 -11.41
C TYR A 114 -17.45 -8.82 -10.76
N GLN A 115 -18.74 -9.06 -11.01
CA GLN A 115 -19.82 -8.22 -10.48
C GLN A 115 -19.89 -8.27 -8.97
N GLU A 116 -19.61 -9.42 -8.36
CA GLU A 116 -19.57 -9.55 -6.90
C GLU A 116 -18.39 -8.77 -6.31
N VAL A 117 -17.20 -8.88 -6.91
CA VAL A 117 -16.02 -8.08 -6.52
C VAL A 117 -16.29 -6.58 -6.68
N ALA A 118 -16.94 -6.17 -7.77
CA ALA A 118 -17.31 -4.78 -8.05
C ALA A 118 -18.49 -4.27 -7.21
N SER A 119 -19.25 -5.17 -6.57
CA SER A 119 -20.35 -4.80 -5.67
C SER A 119 -19.86 -4.32 -4.31
N PHE A 120 -18.64 -4.72 -3.92
CA PHE A 120 -17.96 -4.05 -2.84
C PHE A 120 -17.76 -2.58 -3.26
N PRO A 121 -17.90 -1.61 -2.34
CA PRO A 121 -17.62 -0.21 -2.62
C PRO A 121 -16.10 -0.04 -2.83
N THR A 122 -15.65 -0.42 -4.02
CA THR A 122 -14.25 -0.48 -4.44
C THR A 122 -14.03 0.55 -5.54
N THR A 123 -14.24 1.83 -5.23
CA THR A 123 -13.56 2.88 -5.99
C THR A 123 -12.22 3.10 -5.31
N LEU A 124 -11.35 2.06 -5.31
CA LEU A 124 -10.01 2.22 -4.78
C LEU A 124 -9.33 3.33 -5.59
N GLU A 125 -9.41 4.57 -5.12
CA GLU A 125 -8.78 5.75 -5.69
C GLU A 125 -8.23 6.59 -4.55
N LEU A 126 -7.15 7.28 -4.88
CA LEU A 126 -6.40 8.16 -4.00
C LEU A 126 -7.29 9.18 -3.29
N SER A 127 -7.05 9.36 -1.99
CA SER A 127 -7.56 10.45 -1.17
C SER A 127 -7.50 11.83 -1.88
N PRO A 128 -8.45 12.76 -1.63
CA PRO A 128 -8.98 13.72 -2.62
C PRO A 128 -8.13 14.96 -2.98
N ASN A 129 -6.80 14.94 -2.84
CA ASN A 129 -5.97 16.16 -3.01
C ASN A 129 -5.04 16.18 -4.23
N SER A 130 -5.33 15.45 -5.32
CA SER A 130 -4.59 15.65 -6.57
C SER A 130 -5.46 15.42 -7.81
N ALA A 131 -5.23 16.26 -8.81
CA ALA A 131 -6.04 16.39 -10.01
C ALA A 131 -5.94 15.17 -10.94
N ALA A 132 -7.12 14.70 -11.37
CA ALA A 132 -7.45 13.94 -12.58
C ALA A 132 -6.35 13.17 -13.33
N VAL A 133 -6.50 11.84 -13.40
CA VAL A 133 -6.18 11.06 -14.61
C VAL A 133 -7.29 10.03 -14.84
N HIS A 134 -8.01 10.21 -15.94
CA HIS A 134 -9.08 9.34 -16.42
C HIS A 134 -8.48 8.32 -17.39
N THR A 135 -8.26 7.08 -16.94
CA THR A 135 -8.30 5.81 -17.72
C THR A 135 -7.79 4.67 -16.83
N GLY A 136 -8.60 3.62 -16.63
CA GLY A 136 -8.14 2.34 -16.10
C GLY A 136 -8.13 2.25 -14.58
N ILE A 137 -8.96 1.33 -14.07
CA ILE A 137 -9.15 0.98 -12.66
C ILE A 137 -7.78 0.79 -12.00
N THR A 138 -7.36 1.76 -11.18
CA THR A 138 -6.07 1.76 -10.48
C THR A 138 -6.36 1.81 -8.99
N ALA A 139 -6.23 0.67 -8.35
CA ALA A 139 -6.91 0.39 -7.11
C ALA A 139 -5.91 0.22 -5.95
N LEU A 140 -5.59 1.33 -5.29
CA LEU A 140 -4.59 1.46 -4.22
C LEU A 140 -5.17 1.07 -2.85
N PHE A 141 -4.62 0.04 -2.19
CA PHE A 141 -4.63 -0.02 -0.72
C PHE A 141 -3.21 -0.21 -0.19
N ALA A 142 -2.59 0.93 0.10
CA ALA A 142 -1.54 1.01 1.09
C ALA A 142 -2.19 1.07 2.48
N VAL A 143 -1.59 0.40 3.46
CA VAL A 143 -1.77 0.79 4.86
C VAL A 143 -1.52 2.30 4.91
N ARG A 144 -2.54 3.05 5.36
CA ARG A 144 -2.59 4.51 5.48
C ARG A 144 -1.19 5.14 5.44
N ILE A 145 -0.83 5.77 4.32
CA ILE A 145 0.40 6.55 4.17
C ILE A 145 0.07 8.03 4.41
N PRO A 146 0.16 8.55 5.64
CA PRO A 146 0.74 9.85 5.83
C PRO A 146 2.26 9.64 5.78
N LEU A 147 2.97 10.26 4.83
CA LEU A 147 4.39 10.42 5.08
C LEU A 147 4.52 11.26 6.37
N ILE A 148 5.33 10.85 7.34
CA ILE A 148 5.60 11.66 8.53
C ILE A 148 7.10 11.81 8.61
N GLU A 149 7.66 12.73 7.84
CA GLU A 149 9.03 13.18 8.07
C GLU A 149 9.09 13.97 9.38
N VAL A 150 9.29 13.28 10.51
CA VAL A 150 9.41 13.93 11.84
C VAL A 150 10.70 14.74 11.91
N TYR A 151 10.66 15.96 11.41
CA TYR A 151 11.75 16.89 11.61
C TYR A 151 11.86 17.21 13.11
N LEU A 152 12.99 16.89 13.72
CA LEU A 152 13.28 17.28 15.11
C LEU A 152 14.54 18.13 15.11
N GLY A 153 14.36 19.41 14.83
CA GLY A 153 15.41 20.43 14.84
C GLY A 153 15.97 20.70 16.24
N VAL A 154 16.63 19.74 16.88
CA VAL A 154 17.31 20.00 18.16
C VAL A 154 18.54 20.87 17.89
N LYS A 155 18.39 22.17 18.11
CA LYS A 155 19.53 23.09 18.25
C LYS A 155 20.07 22.96 19.67
N TYR A 156 21.23 22.31 19.79
CA TYR A 156 22.04 22.36 21.03
C TYR A 156 22.66 23.74 21.18
#